data_AF-A0A0D2R3J2-F1
#
_entry.id   AF-A0A0D2R3J2-F1
#
_cell.length_a   1.000
_cell.length_b   1.000
_cell.length_c   1.000
_cell.angle_alpha   90.00
_cell.angle_beta   90.00
_cell.angle_gamma   90.00
#
_symmetry.space_group_name_H-M   'P 1'
#
loop_
_entity.id
_entity.type
_entity.pdbx_description
1 polymer ?
#
loop_
_entity_poly.entity_id
_entity_poly.type
_entity_poly.pdbx_seq_one_letter_code
_entity_poly.pdbx_strand_id
1 'polypeptide(L)'
;MSNAHQEAIKQFLSLMETVDERMKSTFQNMHQGYPTEALVRFLKARDWNVQKAHKMLIDCLQWRIQNEIDNILAKPIIPTDLYRAVRDSQLVGLSGYSKEGLPVIAIGVGLSTYDKASVNYYVQSHIQMNEYRDRVVLPTATEKYGRHISTCLKVLDMTGLKLSALNQIKVCFNFI
;
A
#
# COMPACT_ATOMS: atom_id res chain seq x y z
N MET A 1 11.36 -17.88 14.59
CA MET A 1 10.79 -18.26 13.28
C MET A 1 10.98 -19.76 13.13
N SER A 2 9.97 -20.53 12.69
CA SER A 2 10.12 -21.99 12.59
C SER A 2 11.04 -22.38 11.44
N ASN A 3 11.63 -23.58 11.50
CA ASN A 3 12.47 -24.10 10.42
C ASN A 3 11.69 -24.18 9.08
N ALA A 4 10.41 -24.57 9.15
CA ALA A 4 9.51 -24.59 7.99
C ALA A 4 9.31 -23.21 7.34
N HIS A 5 9.22 -22.13 8.14
CA HIS A 5 9.10 -20.77 7.59
C HIS A 5 10.39 -20.29 6.92
N GLN A 6 11.56 -20.67 7.45
CA GLN A 6 12.83 -20.35 6.81
C GLN A 6 12.97 -21.06 5.47
N GLU A 7 12.53 -22.32 5.38
CA GLU A 7 12.55 -23.07 4.13
C GLU A 7 11.59 -22.47 3.08
N ALA A 8 10.39 -22.08 3.51
CA ALA A 8 9.43 -21.39 2.63
C ALA A 8 9.99 -20.08 2.06
N ILE A 9 10.74 -19.31 2.88
CA ILE A 9 11.41 -18.08 2.43
C ILE A 9 12.49 -18.39 1.39
N LYS A 10 13.35 -19.40 1.64
CA LYS A 10 14.40 -19.80 0.68
C LYS A 10 13.81 -20.26 -0.65
N GLN A 11 12.78 -21.10 -0.60
CA GLN A 11 12.09 -21.55 -1.80
C GLN A 11 11.50 -20.36 -2.58
N PHE A 12 10.88 -19.40 -1.88
CA PHE A 12 10.31 -18.23 -2.54
C PHE A 12 11.39 -17.31 -3.13
N LEU A 13 12.52 -17.12 -2.44
CA LEU A 13 13.67 -16.37 -2.98
C LEU A 13 14.18 -17.00 -4.29
N SER A 14 14.34 -18.32 -4.33
CA SER A 14 14.78 -19.03 -5.54
C SER A 14 13.81 -18.85 -6.70
N LEU A 15 12.49 -18.87 -6.44
CA LEU A 15 11.50 -18.56 -7.50
C LEU A 15 11.68 -17.15 -8.05
N MET A 16 11.99 -16.17 -7.19
CA MET A 16 12.21 -14.79 -7.59
C MET A 16 13.50 -14.56 -8.39
N GLU A 17 14.46 -15.48 -8.39
CA GLU A 17 15.65 -15.38 -9.24
C GLU A 17 15.31 -15.59 -10.73
N THR A 18 14.27 -16.39 -10.98
CA THR A 18 13.84 -16.80 -12.33
C THR A 18 12.86 -15.84 -13.01
N VAL A 19 12.37 -14.82 -12.31
CA VAL A 19 11.43 -13.84 -12.87
C VAL A 19 12.14 -12.88 -13.82
N ASP A 20 11.40 -12.26 -14.73
CA ASP A 20 11.98 -11.34 -15.72
C ASP A 20 12.51 -10.04 -15.08
N GLU A 21 13.42 -9.37 -15.79
CA GLU A 21 14.10 -8.17 -15.30
C GLU A 21 13.16 -6.98 -15.04
N ARG A 22 12.02 -6.88 -15.76
CA ARG A 22 11.05 -5.80 -15.50
C ARG A 22 10.34 -6.05 -14.16
N MET A 23 9.99 -7.31 -13.89
CA MET A 23 9.43 -7.70 -12.59
C MET A 23 10.43 -7.52 -11.45
N LYS A 24 11.71 -7.83 -11.66
CA LYS A 24 12.76 -7.55 -10.66
C LYS A 24 12.88 -6.06 -10.35
N SER A 25 12.86 -5.21 -11.37
CA SER A 25 12.92 -3.75 -11.21
C SER A 25 11.74 -3.20 -10.40
N THR A 26 10.51 -3.62 -10.73
CA THR A 26 9.34 -3.16 -9.95
C THR A 26 9.29 -3.78 -8.55
N PHE A 27 9.79 -5.01 -8.36
CA PHE A 27 9.95 -5.62 -7.05
C PHE A 27 10.93 -4.82 -6.18
N GLN A 28 12.03 -4.31 -6.77
CA GLN A 28 12.99 -3.43 -6.11
C GLN A 28 12.33 -2.15 -5.56
N ASN A 29 11.45 -1.54 -6.34
CA ASN A 29 10.66 -0.40 -5.91
C ASN A 29 9.70 -0.74 -4.75
N MET A 30 9.20 -1.98 -4.66
CA MET A 30 8.30 -2.38 -3.59
C MET A 30 9.02 -2.72 -2.29
N HIS A 31 10.19 -3.37 -2.34
CA HIS A 31 10.82 -3.91 -1.12
C HIS A 31 11.76 -2.93 -0.41
N GLN A 32 12.20 -1.84 -1.06
CA GLN A 32 12.97 -0.75 -0.43
C GLN A 32 14.17 -1.24 0.40
N GLY A 33 14.95 -2.19 -0.14
CA GLY A 33 16.09 -2.79 0.55
C GLY A 33 15.79 -3.96 1.48
N TYR A 34 14.51 -4.33 1.67
CA TYR A 34 14.05 -5.43 2.53
C TYR A 34 13.32 -6.54 1.73
N PRO A 35 14.01 -7.24 0.80
CA PRO A 35 13.38 -8.22 -0.09
C PRO A 35 12.76 -9.37 0.67
N THR A 36 13.42 -9.88 1.72
CA THR A 36 12.90 -10.99 2.53
C THR A 36 11.61 -10.62 3.25
N GLU A 37 11.56 -9.45 3.89
CA GLU A 37 10.39 -8.94 4.58
C GLU A 37 9.25 -8.69 3.60
N ALA A 38 9.55 -8.21 2.39
CA ALA A 38 8.56 -8.07 1.33
C ALA A 38 7.95 -9.43 0.95
N LEU A 39 8.75 -10.48 0.74
CA LEU A 39 8.24 -11.83 0.45
C LEU A 39 7.42 -12.42 1.61
N VAL A 40 7.87 -12.20 2.86
CA VAL A 40 7.14 -12.65 4.06
C VAL A 40 5.73 -12.05 4.13
N ARG A 41 5.49 -10.83 3.62
CA ARG A 41 4.12 -10.28 3.54
C ARG A 41 3.20 -11.14 2.67
N PHE A 42 3.68 -11.57 1.49
CA PHE A 42 2.91 -12.43 0.59
C PHE A 42 2.73 -13.84 1.15
N LEU A 43 3.75 -14.39 1.83
CA LEU A 43 3.63 -15.67 2.52
C LEU A 43 2.56 -15.62 3.61
N LYS A 44 2.60 -14.62 4.49
CA LYS A 44 1.60 -14.44 5.55
C LYS A 44 0.18 -14.29 4.97
N ALA A 45 0.04 -13.58 3.86
CA ALA A 45 -1.26 -13.38 3.19
C ALA A 45 -1.82 -14.65 2.53
N ARG A 46 -1.02 -15.73 2.42
CA ARG A 46 -1.38 -17.00 1.79
C ARG A 46 -1.06 -18.20 2.68
N ASP A 47 -1.15 -18.01 3.99
CA ASP A 47 -0.95 -19.06 4.99
C ASP A 47 0.37 -19.83 4.82
N TRP A 48 1.44 -19.11 4.47
CA TRP A 48 2.78 -19.62 4.18
C TRP A 48 2.85 -20.62 3.01
N ASN A 49 1.81 -20.68 2.16
CA ASN A 49 1.85 -21.45 0.93
C ASN A 49 2.68 -20.71 -0.14
N VAL A 50 3.87 -21.24 -0.45
CA VAL A 50 4.85 -20.62 -1.36
C VAL A 50 4.27 -20.40 -2.75
N GLN A 51 3.57 -21.39 -3.32
CA GLN A 51 3.04 -21.31 -4.69
C GLN A 51 1.95 -20.25 -4.80
N LYS A 52 1.03 -20.18 -3.83
CA LYS A 52 -0.02 -19.15 -3.78
C LYS A 52 0.56 -17.76 -3.53
N ALA A 53 1.56 -17.64 -2.65
CA ALA A 53 2.26 -16.39 -2.37
C ALA A 53 3.02 -15.88 -3.60
N HIS A 54 3.75 -16.77 -4.27
CA HIS A 54 4.45 -16.46 -5.52
C HIS A 54 3.47 -16.01 -6.60
N LYS A 55 2.37 -16.73 -6.82
CA LYS A 55 1.33 -16.29 -7.77
C LYS A 55 0.80 -14.89 -7.43
N MET A 56 0.45 -14.64 -6.16
CA MET A 56 -0.02 -13.33 -5.72
C MET A 56 1.01 -12.22 -5.98
N LEU A 57 2.30 -12.49 -5.77
CA LEU A 57 3.36 -11.54 -6.05
C LEU A 57 3.49 -11.28 -7.56
N ILE A 58 3.54 -12.32 -8.39
CA ILE A 58 3.63 -12.17 -9.85
C ILE A 58 2.43 -11.37 -10.39
N ASP A 59 1.21 -11.69 -9.97
CA ASP A 59 0.01 -10.96 -10.38
C ASP A 59 0.10 -9.47 -9.97
N CYS A 60 0.63 -9.18 -8.77
CA CYS A 60 0.87 -7.82 -8.30
C CYS A 60 1.93 -7.08 -9.14
N LEU A 61 3.09 -7.69 -9.42
CA LEU A 61 4.15 -7.09 -10.23
C LEU A 61 3.67 -6.83 -11.66
N GLN A 62 2.90 -7.76 -12.26
CA GLN A 62 2.28 -7.57 -13.56
C GLN A 62 1.30 -6.39 -13.56
N TRP A 63 0.43 -6.30 -12.56
CA TRP A 63 -0.50 -5.17 -12.42
C TRP A 63 0.25 -3.84 -12.29
N ARG A 64 1.34 -3.80 -11.52
CA ARG A 64 2.20 -2.61 -11.38
C ARG A 64 2.79 -2.16 -12.71
N ILE A 65 3.31 -3.11 -13.50
CA ILE A 65 3.88 -2.83 -14.81
C ILE A 65 2.81 -2.32 -15.78
N GLN A 66 1.67 -3.01 -15.86
CA GLN A 66 0.57 -2.67 -16.78
C GLN A 66 -0.02 -1.27 -16.50
N ASN A 67 -0.08 -0.87 -15.24
CA ASN A 67 -0.66 0.41 -14.82
C ASN A 67 0.39 1.49 -14.54
N GLU A 68 1.67 1.21 -14.84
CA GLU A 68 2.80 2.12 -14.64
C GLU A 68 2.87 2.71 -13.21
N ILE A 69 2.63 1.86 -12.21
CA ILE A 69 2.49 2.26 -10.80
C ILE A 69 3.78 2.86 -10.26
N ASP A 70 4.94 2.37 -10.70
CA ASP A 70 6.24 2.88 -10.26
C ASP A 70 6.44 4.37 -10.58
N ASN A 71 5.70 4.90 -11.57
CA ASN A 71 5.72 6.30 -11.99
C ASN A 71 4.54 7.11 -11.45
N ILE A 72 3.63 6.51 -10.65
CA ILE A 72 2.37 7.17 -10.26
C ILE A 72 2.56 8.44 -9.43
N LEU A 73 3.63 8.51 -8.64
CA LEU A 73 3.97 9.69 -7.84
C LEU A 73 4.39 10.88 -8.71
N ALA A 74 4.87 10.64 -9.94
CA ALA A 74 5.19 11.68 -10.92
C ALA A 74 3.99 12.07 -11.80
N LYS A 75 2.84 11.41 -11.65
CA LYS A 75 1.61 11.63 -12.43
C LYS A 75 0.56 12.38 -11.60
N PRO A 76 0.58 13.71 -11.51
CA PRO A 76 -0.38 14.46 -10.71
C PRO A 76 -1.81 14.30 -11.23
N ILE A 77 -2.80 14.46 -10.34
CA ILE A 77 -4.20 14.62 -10.75
C ILE A 77 -4.37 16.05 -11.28
N ILE A 78 -4.76 16.18 -12.55
CA ILE A 78 -4.92 17.45 -13.26
C ILE A 78 -6.40 17.57 -13.69
N PRO A 79 -7.02 18.76 -13.62
CA PRO A 79 -6.46 20.03 -13.16
C PRO A 79 -6.30 20.12 -11.63
N THR A 80 -5.57 21.11 -11.14
CA THR A 80 -5.33 21.34 -9.70
C THR A 80 -6.62 21.41 -8.89
N ASP A 81 -7.68 22.00 -9.44
CA ASP A 81 -8.97 22.08 -8.74
C ASP A 81 -9.63 20.71 -8.59
N LEU A 82 -9.42 19.78 -9.54
CA LEU A 82 -9.86 18.40 -9.39
C LEU A 82 -9.08 17.68 -8.29
N TYR A 83 -7.76 17.89 -8.21
CA TYR A 83 -6.95 17.37 -7.11
C TYR A 83 -7.46 17.88 -5.75
N ARG A 84 -7.72 19.18 -5.62
CA ARG A 84 -8.28 19.77 -4.40
C ARG A 84 -9.63 19.13 -4.05
N ALA A 85 -10.52 19.02 -5.03
CA ALA A 85 -11.84 18.45 -4.84
C ALA A 85 -11.77 16.98 -4.36
N VAL A 86 -10.81 16.18 -4.85
CA VAL A 86 -10.52 14.83 -4.35
C VAL A 86 -10.06 14.89 -2.89
N ARG A 87 -9.09 15.75 -2.55
CA ARG A 87 -8.54 15.86 -1.18
C ARG A 87 -9.58 16.37 -0.17
N ASP A 88 -10.49 17.24 -0.60
CA ASP A 88 -11.55 17.80 0.24
C ASP A 88 -12.69 16.80 0.52
N SER A 89 -12.80 15.74 -0.29
CA SER A 89 -13.84 14.71 -0.17
C SER A 89 -13.33 13.33 0.23
N GLN A 90 -12.01 13.11 0.20
CA GLN A 90 -11.31 11.93 0.74
C GLN A 90 -10.44 12.36 1.92
N LEU A 91 -11.06 12.46 3.09
CA LEU A 91 -10.43 13.02 4.28
C LEU A 91 -9.42 12.03 4.85
N VAL A 92 -8.15 12.25 4.54
CA VAL A 92 -7.10 11.32 4.92
C VAL A 92 -5.74 12.02 5.06
N GLY A 93 -5.03 11.72 6.14
CA GLY A 93 -3.78 12.40 6.47
C GLY A 93 -2.83 11.58 7.34
N LEU A 94 -1.54 11.91 7.25
CA LEU A 94 -0.51 11.42 8.16
C LEU A 94 -0.44 12.35 9.38
N SER A 95 -0.76 11.82 10.56
CA SER A 95 -0.94 12.60 11.79
C SER A 95 0.20 12.43 12.81
N GLY A 96 1.32 11.84 12.40
CA GLY A 96 2.50 11.60 13.23
C GLY A 96 2.83 10.12 13.39
N TYR A 97 3.30 9.74 14.58
CA TYR A 97 3.76 8.38 14.87
C TYR A 97 3.18 7.88 16.20
N SER A 98 2.91 6.57 16.30
CA SER A 98 2.55 5.92 17.57
C SER A 98 3.73 5.91 18.55
N LYS A 99 3.50 5.47 19.79
CA LYS A 99 4.57 5.30 20.79
C LYS A 99 5.65 4.32 20.33
N GLU A 100 5.27 3.33 19.53
CA GLU A 100 6.15 2.33 18.94
C GLU A 100 6.85 2.84 17.67
N GLY A 101 6.54 4.04 17.20
CA GLY A 101 7.12 4.62 15.99
C GLY A 101 6.41 4.25 14.68
N LEU A 102 5.19 3.69 14.74
CA LEU A 102 4.40 3.40 13.54
C LEU A 102 3.77 4.68 13.00
N PRO A 103 3.89 5.01 11.70
CA PRO A 103 3.18 6.14 11.12
C PRO A 103 1.66 6.01 11.34
N VAL A 104 1.02 7.10 11.77
CA VAL A 104 -0.43 7.15 12.05
C VAL A 104 -1.15 7.80 10.89
N ILE A 105 -2.02 7.05 10.21
CA ILE A 105 -2.87 7.53 9.13
C ILE A 105 -4.28 7.71 9.69
N ALA A 106 -4.75 8.94 9.80
CA ALA A 106 -6.12 9.25 10.19
C ALA A 106 -7.02 9.34 8.95
N ILE A 107 -8.19 8.71 9.03
CA ILE A 107 -9.17 8.63 7.95
C ILE A 107 -10.53 9.10 8.49
N GLY A 108 -11.04 10.20 7.96
CA GLY A 108 -12.37 10.72 8.27
C GLY A 108 -13.44 9.99 7.49
N VAL A 109 -13.67 8.70 7.81
CA VAL A 109 -14.59 7.83 7.06
C VAL A 109 -16.01 8.39 7.05
N GLY A 110 -16.52 8.84 8.20
CA GLY A 110 -17.90 9.31 8.30
C GLY A 110 -18.18 10.62 7.57
N LEU A 111 -17.14 11.42 7.30
CA LEU A 111 -17.24 12.71 6.63
C LEU A 111 -16.68 12.71 5.19
N SER A 112 -16.08 11.60 4.73
CA SER A 112 -15.62 11.47 3.34
C SER A 112 -16.79 11.15 2.42
N THR A 113 -16.99 11.94 1.38
CA THR A 113 -18.19 11.90 0.52
C THR A 113 -17.96 11.23 -0.84
N TYR A 114 -16.73 11.24 -1.34
CA TYR A 114 -16.36 10.67 -2.65
C TYR A 114 -17.23 11.15 -3.85
N ASP A 115 -17.81 12.36 -3.76
CA ASP A 115 -18.82 12.89 -4.70
C ASP A 115 -18.26 13.95 -5.68
N LYS A 116 -16.98 14.30 -5.57
CA LYS A 116 -16.37 15.43 -6.31
C LYS A 116 -15.60 15.03 -7.56
N ALA A 117 -15.36 13.75 -7.77
CA ALA A 117 -14.62 13.23 -8.91
C ALA A 117 -15.14 11.85 -9.31
N SER A 118 -14.72 11.37 -10.49
CA SER A 118 -14.96 9.97 -10.84
C SER A 118 -14.17 9.04 -9.89
N VAL A 119 -14.67 7.80 -9.73
CA VAL A 119 -14.02 6.78 -8.89
C VAL A 119 -12.55 6.57 -9.24
N ASN A 120 -12.17 6.73 -10.52
CA ASN A 120 -10.80 6.55 -10.99
C ASN A 120 -9.83 7.54 -10.34
N TYR A 121 -10.24 8.77 -10.06
CA TYR A 121 -9.37 9.76 -9.41
C TYR A 121 -9.18 9.46 -7.92
N TYR A 122 -10.21 8.94 -7.24
CA TYR A 122 -10.07 8.47 -5.86
C TYR A 122 -9.17 7.23 -5.78
N VAL A 123 -9.29 6.31 -6.73
CA VAL A 123 -8.40 5.15 -6.85
C VAL A 123 -6.96 5.61 -7.11
N GLN A 124 -6.74 6.52 -8.05
CA GLN A 124 -5.42 7.10 -8.31
C GLN A 124 -4.85 7.76 -7.05
N SER A 125 -5.64 8.58 -6.33
CA SER A 125 -5.21 9.23 -5.10
C SER A 125 -4.83 8.21 -4.02
N HIS A 126 -5.63 7.15 -3.86
CA HIS A 126 -5.35 6.07 -2.91
C HIS A 126 -4.04 5.32 -3.25
N ILE A 127 -3.83 5.00 -4.53
CA ILE A 127 -2.59 4.37 -5.01
C ILE A 127 -1.41 5.30 -4.75
N GLN A 128 -1.50 6.59 -5.09
CA GLN A 128 -0.43 7.56 -4.84
C GLN A 128 -0.07 7.65 -3.37
N MET A 129 -1.06 7.67 -2.48
CA MET A 129 -0.80 7.68 -1.05
C MET A 129 -0.13 6.39 -0.56
N ASN A 130 -0.54 5.22 -1.07
CA ASN A 130 0.07 3.95 -0.71
C ASN A 130 1.52 3.87 -1.21
N GLU A 131 1.80 4.33 -2.42
CA GLU A 131 3.17 4.39 -2.95
C GLU A 131 4.03 5.40 -2.18
N TYR A 132 3.48 6.56 -1.82
CA TYR A 132 4.19 7.53 -0.98
C TYR A 132 4.47 6.98 0.42
N ARG A 133 3.50 6.25 1.00
CA ARG A 133 3.68 5.55 2.27
C ARG A 133 4.84 4.56 2.19
N ASP A 134 4.87 3.71 1.15
CA ASP A 134 5.83 2.63 1.03
C ASP A 134 7.23 3.12 0.63
N ARG A 135 7.33 4.15 -0.22
CA ARG A 135 8.61 4.67 -0.73
C ARG A 135 9.21 5.81 0.08
N VAL A 136 8.42 6.49 0.91
CA VAL A 136 8.88 7.66 1.68
C VAL A 136 8.61 7.48 3.17
N VAL A 137 7.34 7.32 3.56
CA VAL A 137 6.97 7.38 4.98
C VAL A 137 7.56 6.21 5.79
N LEU A 138 7.47 4.97 5.28
CA LEU A 138 7.99 3.78 5.96
C LEU A 138 9.54 3.75 6.00
N PRO A 139 10.27 4.09 4.92
CA PRO A 139 11.73 4.26 4.99
C PRO A 139 12.16 5.33 5.98
N THR A 140 11.54 6.52 5.97
CA THR A 140 11.85 7.58 6.93
C THR A 140 11.56 7.15 8.37
N ALA A 141 10.48 6.41 8.61
CA ALA A 141 10.21 5.84 9.93
C ALA A 141 11.28 4.81 10.33
N THR A 142 11.69 3.95 9.39
CA THR A 142 12.72 2.94 9.62
C THR A 142 14.04 3.56 10.04
N GLU A 143 14.48 4.59 9.33
CA GLU A 143 15.68 5.36 9.66
C GLU A 143 15.54 6.05 11.02
N LYS A 144 14.45 6.79 11.24
CA LYS A 144 14.21 7.55 12.47
C LYS A 144 14.21 6.70 13.74
N TYR A 145 13.67 5.47 13.66
CA TYR A 145 13.53 4.59 14.84
C TYR A 145 14.57 3.46 14.87
N GLY A 146 15.52 3.42 13.93
CA GLY A 146 16.63 2.46 13.92
C GLY A 146 16.21 1.00 13.78
N ARG A 147 15.01 0.73 13.25
CA ARG A 147 14.46 -0.63 13.07
C ARG A 147 13.52 -0.66 11.88
N HIS A 148 13.40 -1.82 11.22
CA HIS A 148 12.50 -1.95 10.08
C HIS A 148 11.03 -1.69 10.47
N ILE A 149 10.41 -0.70 9.82
CA ILE A 149 8.99 -0.35 9.93
C ILE A 149 8.32 -0.64 8.58
N SER A 150 7.42 -1.63 8.56
CA SER A 150 6.68 -2.04 7.35
C SER A 150 5.17 -1.90 7.46
N THR A 151 4.67 -1.33 8.56
CA THR A 151 3.24 -1.18 8.83
C THR A 151 2.93 0.20 9.36
N CYS A 152 1.66 0.60 9.22
CA CYS A 152 1.12 1.84 9.75
C CYS A 152 -0.07 1.54 10.67
N LEU A 153 -0.36 2.47 11.57
CA LEU A 153 -1.58 2.47 12.36
C LEU A 153 -2.63 3.32 11.63
N LYS A 154 -3.81 2.74 11.34
CA LYS A 154 -4.93 3.47 10.73
C LYS A 154 -5.98 3.78 11.80
N VAL A 155 -6.29 5.07 11.98
CA VAL A 155 -7.40 5.52 12.83
C VAL A 155 -8.57 5.87 11.92
N LEU A 156 -9.69 5.19 12.13
CA LEU A 156 -10.91 5.35 11.33
C LEU A 156 -11.90 6.16 12.14
N ASP A 157 -12.06 7.44 11.81
CA ASP A 157 -13.08 8.29 12.42
C ASP A 157 -14.41 8.07 11.70
N MET A 158 -15.32 7.40 12.41
CA MET A 158 -16.64 7.04 11.92
C MET A 158 -17.70 8.11 12.25
N THR A 159 -17.29 9.23 12.88
CA THR A 159 -18.20 10.32 13.26
C THR A 159 -18.92 10.87 12.03
N GLY A 160 -20.25 10.96 12.10
CA GLY A 160 -21.08 11.44 10.99
C GLY A 160 -21.42 10.39 9.94
N LEU A 161 -20.90 9.14 10.04
CA LEU A 161 -21.23 8.09 9.10
C LEU A 161 -22.73 7.76 9.14
N LYS A 162 -23.37 7.81 7.97
CA LYS A 162 -24.76 7.39 7.76
C LYS A 162 -24.81 6.00 7.12
N LEU A 163 -25.81 5.18 7.48
CA LEU A 163 -26.01 3.86 6.89
C LEU A 163 -26.14 3.91 5.34
N SER A 164 -26.76 4.98 4.83
CA SER A 164 -26.89 5.23 3.38
C SER A 164 -25.54 5.40 2.67
N ALA A 165 -24.48 5.77 3.37
CA ALA A 165 -23.13 5.98 2.83
C ALA A 165 -22.23 4.73 2.97
N LEU A 166 -22.71 3.63 3.56
CA LEU A 166 -21.90 2.41 3.75
C LEU A 166 -21.32 1.85 2.44
N ASN A 167 -22.00 2.01 1.32
CA ASN A 167 -21.48 1.54 0.03
C ASN A 167 -20.23 2.30 -0.44
N GLN A 168 -20.03 3.55 -0.01
CA GLN A 168 -18.87 4.38 -0.35
C GLN A 168 -17.62 3.95 0.42
N ILE A 169 -17.80 3.27 1.56
CA ILE A 169 -16.70 2.76 2.40
C ILE A 169 -15.80 1.77 1.64
N LYS A 170 -16.31 1.09 0.61
CA LYS A 170 -15.50 0.19 -0.23
C LYS A 170 -14.29 0.91 -0.83
N VAL A 171 -14.41 2.20 -1.13
CA VAL A 171 -13.30 3.02 -1.66
C VAL A 171 -12.21 3.29 -0.61
N CYS A 172 -12.55 3.25 0.69
CA CYS A 172 -11.59 3.39 1.79
C CYS A 172 -10.71 2.15 1.98
N PHE A 173 -11.26 0.96 1.72
CA PHE A 173 -10.68 -0.31 2.18
C PHE A 173 -10.25 -1.29 1.07
N ASN A 174 -10.84 -1.21 -0.15
CA ASN A 174 -10.70 -2.28 -1.16
C ASN A 174 -9.75 -1.95 -2.31
N PHE A 175 -8.53 -1.48 -2.03
CA PHE A 175 -7.50 -1.35 -3.07
C PHE A 175 -6.13 -1.81 -2.56
N ILE A 176 -6.03 -3.13 -2.32
CA ILE A 176 -4.82 -3.96 -2.44
C ILE A 176 -5.29 -5.34 -2.94
#